data_AF-A0A386HTN7-F1
#
_entry.id   AF-A0A386HTN7-F1
#
_cell.length_a   1.000
_cell.length_b   1.000
_cell.length_c   1.000
_cell.angle_alpha   90.00
_cell.angle_beta   90.00
_cell.angle_gamma   90.00
#
_symmetry.space_group_name_H-M   'P 1'
#
loop_
_entity.id
_entity.type
_entity.pdbx_description
1 polymer ?
#
loop_
_entity_poly.entity_id
_entity_poly.type
_entity_poly.pdbx_seq_one_letter_code
_entity_poly.pdbx_strand_id
1 'polypeptide(L)'
;MAKADGLSAIAYLRNHAADYKLLSNHIGLLGFSDAGHAAASIALDHNTNSFPDFVGIINPHFSKSALNDFQSTSPPLFIAAAANASEAKGLKDVDLYKDLSHTGQSTEFHLYAKENNFLFDTASGSWNNCFANWLKEEGFLTPLSQEETPAKKTAEGWANLKKYYDNLIYTDWPWLSKYKDANANLIASGQKENKVVFLGNSITENWYNIDSAFFKRNNYIGRGIGGQVSGQMLVRFREDVINLHPKIVVILAGTNDIAENRGPITIENSFGNIVSMVELARVNGIKPILCSVLPASDFPWHHGLNPAPKIIQLNKMLKEYANKNHISYVDYWSAMVNGKDGLKAKWAQDGFVHPNLIGYKVMEPLVKAAIDKALK
;
A
#
# COMPACT_ATOMS: atom_id res chain seq x y z
N MET A 1 17.03 33.63 14.96
CA MET A 1 18.03 32.61 14.58
C MET A 1 17.33 31.39 14.00
N ALA A 2 16.55 30.63 14.78
CA ALA A 2 15.87 29.41 14.30
C ALA A 2 15.10 29.52 12.98
N LYS A 3 14.36 30.63 12.74
CA LYS A 3 13.66 30.85 11.46
C LYS A 3 14.64 30.97 10.27
N ALA A 4 15.68 31.78 10.41
CA ALA A 4 16.69 31.97 9.37
C ALA A 4 17.46 30.67 9.10
N ASP A 5 17.82 29.94 10.15
CA ASP A 5 18.52 28.66 10.04
C ASP A 5 17.66 27.61 9.33
N GLY A 6 16.36 27.56 9.64
CA GLY A 6 15.40 26.66 8.97
C GLY A 6 15.21 26.99 7.49
N LEU A 7 15.11 28.28 7.13
CA LEU A 7 15.03 28.71 5.73
C LEU A 7 16.31 28.37 4.97
N SER A 8 17.48 28.61 5.57
CA SER A 8 18.77 28.23 5.00
C SER A 8 18.91 26.71 4.85
N ALA A 9 18.42 25.92 5.81
CA ALA A 9 18.45 24.46 5.74
C ALA A 9 17.59 23.91 4.58
N ILE A 10 16.37 24.44 4.39
CA ILE A 10 15.50 24.05 3.26
C ILE A 10 16.18 24.40 1.94
N ALA A 11 16.67 25.65 1.80
CA ALA A 11 17.36 26.08 0.59
C ALA A 11 18.61 25.24 0.30
N TYR A 12 19.37 24.89 1.34
CA TYR A 12 20.54 24.03 1.22
C TYR A 12 20.15 22.63 0.74
N LEU A 13 19.20 21.96 1.40
CA LEU A 13 18.74 20.63 1.02
C LEU A 13 18.19 20.61 -0.41
N ARG A 14 17.48 21.66 -0.81
CA ARG A 14 16.93 21.78 -2.17
C ARG A 14 18.03 21.92 -3.22
N ASN A 15 19.05 22.73 -2.94
CA ASN A 15 20.20 22.92 -3.84
C ASN A 15 21.12 21.69 -3.92
N HIS A 16 21.12 20.84 -2.90
CA HIS A 16 21.93 19.62 -2.82
C HIS A 16 21.08 18.34 -2.92
N ALA A 17 19.83 18.45 -3.40
CA ALA A 17 18.90 17.32 -3.41
C ALA A 17 19.43 16.14 -4.24
N ALA A 18 20.11 16.42 -5.36
CA ALA A 18 20.75 15.40 -6.18
C ALA A 18 21.85 14.64 -5.41
N ASP A 19 22.68 15.35 -4.64
CA ASP A 19 23.79 14.78 -3.87
C ASP A 19 23.27 13.83 -2.78
N TYR A 20 22.14 14.19 -2.17
CA TYR A 20 21.50 13.41 -1.12
C TYR A 20 20.49 12.38 -1.62
N LYS A 21 20.28 12.28 -2.94
CA LYS A 21 19.20 11.46 -3.52
C LYS A 21 17.87 11.80 -2.86
N LEU A 22 17.49 13.07 -2.93
CA LEU A 22 16.21 13.62 -2.50
C LEU A 22 15.50 14.20 -3.73
N LEU A 23 14.17 14.25 -3.67
CA LEU A 23 13.37 15.06 -4.59
C LEU A 23 13.39 16.51 -4.08
N SER A 24 13.83 17.44 -4.92
CA SER A 24 13.96 18.87 -4.54
C SER A 24 12.63 19.56 -4.23
N ASN A 25 11.51 18.91 -4.59
CA ASN A 25 10.14 19.29 -4.31
C ASN A 25 9.45 18.39 -3.26
N HIS A 26 10.21 17.63 -2.45
CA HIS A 26 9.70 16.81 -1.33
C HIS A 26 10.47 17.10 -0.03
N ILE A 27 10.76 18.37 0.23
CA ILE A 27 11.51 18.81 1.41
C ILE A 27 10.55 19.51 2.36
N GLY A 28 10.24 18.88 3.49
CA GLY A 28 9.34 19.42 4.50
C GLY A 28 9.97 19.62 5.87
N LEU A 29 9.19 20.18 6.78
CA LEU A 29 9.57 20.40 8.18
C LEU A 29 8.72 19.54 9.11
N LEU A 30 9.32 19.07 10.21
CA LEU A 30 8.63 18.43 11.31
C LEU A 30 9.08 19.07 12.61
N GLY A 31 8.16 19.69 13.34
CA GLY A 31 8.44 20.38 14.61
C GLY A 31 7.68 19.76 15.78
N PHE A 32 8.35 19.58 16.91
CA PHE A 32 7.75 19.11 18.15
C PHE A 32 7.71 20.23 19.18
N SER A 33 6.62 20.35 19.93
CA SER A 33 6.53 21.28 21.05
C SER A 33 6.87 22.72 20.61
N ASP A 34 7.82 23.40 21.26
CA ASP A 34 8.29 24.73 20.87
C ASP A 34 8.87 24.78 19.44
N ALA A 35 9.44 23.66 18.96
CA ALA A 35 9.91 23.57 17.57
C ALA A 35 8.75 23.46 16.56
N GLY A 36 7.56 23.07 16.99
CA GLY A 36 6.34 23.15 16.19
C GLY A 36 5.99 24.59 15.83
N HIS A 37 6.18 25.53 16.78
CA HIS A 37 6.02 26.96 16.52
C HIS A 37 7.06 27.49 15.52
N ALA A 38 8.31 27.04 15.63
CA ALA A 38 9.35 27.41 14.67
C ALA A 38 9.04 26.88 13.26
N ALA A 39 8.60 25.62 13.14
CA ALA A 39 8.23 25.01 11.87
C ALA A 39 7.06 25.75 11.19
N ALA A 40 6.01 26.05 11.96
CA ALA A 40 4.90 26.89 11.51
C ALA A 40 5.37 28.28 11.05
N SER A 41 6.26 28.94 11.81
CA SER A 41 6.76 30.28 11.45
C SER A 41 7.61 30.28 10.17
N ILE A 42 8.36 29.21 9.89
CA ILE A 42 9.14 29.06 8.66
C ILE A 42 8.20 28.82 7.46
N ALA A 43 7.12 28.08 7.65
CA ALA A 43 6.11 27.80 6.63
C ALA A 43 5.41 29.05 6.07
N LEU A 44 5.45 30.15 6.83
CA LEU A 44 4.84 31.44 6.48
C LEU A 44 5.80 32.36 5.70
N ASP A 45 7.05 31.96 5.45
CA ASP A 45 8.03 32.76 4.70
C ASP A 45 8.08 32.33 3.23
N HIS A 46 7.47 33.13 2.35
CA HIS A 46 7.22 32.81 0.94
C HIS A 46 8.40 33.02 -0.01
N ASN A 47 9.64 32.93 0.46
CA ASN A 47 10.77 32.91 -0.45
C ASN A 47 10.81 31.56 -1.21
N THR A 48 10.69 31.62 -2.53
CA THR A 48 10.55 30.46 -3.44
C THR A 48 11.64 29.41 -3.27
N ASN A 49 12.84 29.79 -2.82
CA ASN A 49 13.96 28.87 -2.61
C ASN A 49 13.94 28.19 -1.24
N SER A 50 13.23 28.73 -0.25
CA SER A 50 13.22 28.26 1.14
C SER A 50 11.82 27.87 1.65
N PHE A 51 10.81 27.92 0.80
CA PHE A 51 9.45 27.48 1.12
C PHE A 51 9.39 25.94 1.23
N PRO A 52 8.96 25.36 2.37
CA PRO A 52 8.86 23.91 2.51
C PRO A 52 7.71 23.33 1.68
N ASP A 53 7.87 22.08 1.22
CA ASP A 53 6.88 21.38 0.41
C ASP A 53 5.74 20.79 1.27
N PHE A 54 5.99 20.53 2.56
CA PHE A 54 5.00 20.12 3.56
C PHE A 54 5.48 20.47 4.98
N VAL A 55 4.56 20.54 5.94
CA VAL A 55 4.88 20.81 7.34
C VAL A 55 4.09 19.90 8.27
N GLY A 56 4.76 19.31 9.25
CA GLY A 56 4.16 18.59 10.37
C GLY A 56 4.44 19.34 11.68
N ILE A 57 3.41 19.59 12.47
CA ILE A 57 3.52 20.18 13.80
C ILE A 57 2.92 19.25 14.85
N ILE A 58 3.75 18.84 15.80
CA ILE A 58 3.41 17.83 16.81
C ILE A 58 3.44 18.48 18.19
N ASN A 59 2.28 18.46 18.85
CA ASN A 59 2.00 19.06 20.13
C ASN A 59 2.54 20.50 20.29
N PRO A 60 2.24 21.42 19.36
CA PRO A 60 2.87 22.74 19.34
C PRO A 60 2.42 23.61 20.52
N HIS A 61 3.35 24.33 21.15
CA HIS A 61 3.03 25.28 22.22
C HIS A 61 2.87 26.70 21.65
N PHE A 62 1.70 27.00 21.08
CA PHE A 62 1.45 28.32 20.48
C PHE A 62 1.14 29.42 21.50
N SER A 63 1.82 30.57 21.34
CA SER A 63 1.40 31.84 21.95
C SER A 63 0.28 32.50 21.13
N LYS A 64 -0.58 33.30 21.78
CA LYS A 64 -1.79 33.90 21.16
C LYS A 64 -1.48 34.85 19.98
N SER A 65 -0.26 35.40 19.91
CA SER A 65 0.18 36.29 18.84
C SER A 65 0.68 35.55 17.60
N ALA A 66 1.04 34.27 17.70
CA ALA A 66 1.61 33.48 16.62
C ALA A 66 0.60 33.06 15.53
N LEU A 67 -0.71 33.16 15.81
CA LEU A 67 -1.78 32.68 14.93
C LEU A 67 -2.29 33.76 13.97
N ASN A 68 -1.99 35.04 14.22
CA ASN A 68 -2.52 36.15 13.43
C ASN A 68 -1.87 36.29 12.04
N ASP A 69 -0.76 35.60 11.80
CA ASP A 69 0.04 35.69 10.57
C ASP A 69 -0.30 34.59 9.53
N PHE A 70 -1.22 33.67 9.83
CA PHE A 70 -1.70 32.67 8.87
C PHE A 70 -2.66 33.30 7.86
N GLN A 71 -2.12 34.06 6.90
CA GLN A 71 -2.87 34.57 5.76
C GLN A 71 -2.53 33.82 4.48
N SER A 72 -3.59 33.39 3.78
CA SER A 72 -3.67 32.83 2.42
C SER A 72 -2.36 32.52 1.70
N THR A 73 -1.71 31.44 2.13
CA THR A 73 -1.02 30.38 1.36
C THR A 73 -0.07 29.71 2.35
N SER A 74 -0.19 28.41 2.56
CA SER A 74 0.69 27.63 3.45
C SER A 74 0.97 26.32 2.72
N PRO A 75 2.10 25.64 2.91
CA PRO A 75 2.23 24.29 2.38
C PRO A 75 1.19 23.35 3.01
N PRO A 76 0.97 22.15 2.46
CA PRO A 76 0.19 21.12 3.14
C PRO A 76 0.65 20.95 4.60
N LEU A 77 -0.31 20.94 5.52
CA LEU A 77 -0.04 20.96 6.96
C LEU A 77 -0.66 19.76 7.68
N PHE A 78 0.15 19.06 8.46
CA PHE A 78 -0.29 18.03 9.39
C PHE A 78 -0.15 18.53 10.83
N ILE A 79 -1.23 18.41 11.60
CA ILE A 79 -1.29 18.84 12.99
C ILE A 79 -1.66 17.65 13.86
N ALA A 80 -0.85 17.35 14.88
CA ALA A 80 -1.19 16.40 15.92
C ALA A 80 -1.05 17.05 17.29
N ALA A 81 -2.14 17.17 18.06
CA ALA A 81 -2.18 17.91 19.32
C ALA A 81 -2.72 17.05 20.47
N ALA A 82 -2.32 17.34 21.72
CA ALA A 82 -2.89 16.70 22.90
C ALA A 82 -3.91 17.60 23.60
N ALA A 83 -5.07 17.02 23.92
CA ALA A 83 -6.16 17.69 24.63
C ALA A 83 -5.80 18.05 26.09
N ASN A 84 -4.84 17.33 26.70
CA ASN A 84 -4.37 17.60 28.07
C ASN A 84 -3.05 18.40 28.13
N ALA A 85 -2.58 18.87 26.97
CA ALA A 85 -1.89 20.15 26.79
C ALA A 85 -1.74 21.00 28.06
N SER A 86 -0.70 20.91 28.90
CA SER A 86 -0.70 21.62 30.21
C SER A 86 -0.81 23.15 30.09
N GLU A 87 -0.58 23.70 28.89
CA GLU A 87 -0.70 25.12 28.55
C GLU A 87 -2.01 25.48 27.81
N ALA A 88 -2.86 24.50 27.50
CA ALA A 88 -4.12 24.64 26.78
C ALA A 88 -5.29 24.96 27.71
N LYS A 89 -5.28 26.12 28.36
CA LYS A 89 -6.55 26.80 28.66
C LYS A 89 -7.11 27.35 27.33
N GLY A 90 -7.60 26.44 26.49
CA GLY A 90 -8.07 26.68 25.12
C GLY A 90 -7.34 25.80 24.09
N LEU A 91 -8.09 25.04 23.29
CA LEU A 91 -7.58 24.17 22.22
C LEU A 91 -7.16 25.02 20.99
N LYS A 92 -6.09 25.81 21.13
CA LYS A 92 -5.65 26.78 20.10
C LYS A 92 -5.28 26.12 18.75
N ASP A 93 -4.92 24.84 18.75
CA ASP A 93 -4.64 24.09 17.52
C ASP A 93 -5.91 23.86 16.69
N VAL A 94 -7.08 23.82 17.33
CA VAL A 94 -8.38 23.77 16.66
C VAL A 94 -8.67 25.09 15.97
N ASP A 95 -8.29 26.22 16.59
CA ASP A 95 -8.44 27.54 15.97
C ASP A 95 -7.54 27.66 14.74
N LEU A 96 -6.27 27.22 14.83
CA LEU A 96 -5.35 27.16 13.68
C LEU A 96 -5.91 26.30 12.53
N TYR A 97 -6.37 25.09 12.85
CA TYR A 97 -6.99 24.21 11.84
C TYR A 97 -8.20 24.88 11.19
N LYS A 98 -9.06 25.50 11.99
CA LYS A 98 -10.26 26.18 11.50
C LYS A 98 -9.89 27.31 10.55
N ASP A 99 -8.94 28.15 10.92
CA ASP A 99 -8.48 29.27 10.08
C ASP A 99 -7.92 28.77 8.74
N LEU A 100 -7.13 27.68 8.76
CA LEU A 100 -6.56 27.07 7.54
C LEU A 100 -7.59 26.32 6.69
N SER A 101 -8.59 25.70 7.30
CA SER A 101 -9.63 24.93 6.60
C SER A 101 -10.42 25.77 5.59
N HIS A 102 -10.47 27.09 5.80
CA HIS A 102 -11.14 28.04 4.92
C HIS A 102 -10.29 28.51 3.73
N THR A 103 -9.01 28.14 3.66
CA THR A 103 -8.07 28.60 2.63
C THR A 103 -7.97 27.67 1.41
N GLY A 104 -8.60 26.49 1.46
CA GLY A 104 -8.51 25.47 0.40
C GLY A 104 -7.21 24.66 0.42
N GLN A 105 -6.31 24.93 1.38
CA GLN A 105 -5.06 24.19 1.58
C GLN A 105 -5.33 22.81 2.20
N SER A 106 -4.58 21.78 1.77
CA SER A 106 -4.63 20.46 2.42
C SER A 106 -4.12 20.57 3.85
N THR A 107 -5.02 20.40 4.83
CA THR A 107 -4.71 20.45 6.25
C THR A 107 -5.36 19.26 6.94
N GLU A 108 -4.57 18.46 7.65
CA GLU A 108 -5.04 17.31 8.44
C GLU A 108 -4.80 17.55 9.93
N PHE A 109 -5.81 17.28 10.76
CA PHE A 109 -5.76 17.54 12.21
C PHE A 109 -6.15 16.30 13.02
N HIS A 110 -5.29 15.92 13.96
CA HIS A 110 -5.52 14.82 14.90
C HIS A 110 -5.42 15.29 16.34
N LEU A 111 -6.49 15.09 17.12
CA LEU A 111 -6.52 15.41 18.54
C LEU A 111 -6.41 14.13 19.38
N TYR A 112 -5.34 14.04 20.18
CA TYR A 112 -5.07 12.93 21.08
C TYR A 112 -5.44 13.28 22.52
N ALA A 113 -5.89 12.30 23.30
CA ALA A 113 -6.31 12.56 24.69
C ALA A 113 -5.15 12.92 25.64
N LYS A 114 -3.92 12.51 25.31
CA LYS A 114 -2.75 12.62 26.20
C LYS A 114 -1.48 13.05 25.45
N GLU A 115 -0.67 13.93 26.04
CA GLU A 115 0.65 14.38 25.54
C GLU A 115 1.66 13.24 25.34
N ASN A 116 1.63 12.22 26.20
CA ASN A 116 2.55 11.07 26.17
C ASN A 116 2.43 10.23 24.88
N ASN A 117 1.47 10.57 24.01
CA ASN A 117 1.31 9.95 22.71
C ASN A 117 2.35 10.40 21.67
N PHE A 118 3.16 11.43 21.92
CA PHE A 118 4.06 12.02 20.92
C PHE A 118 5.52 11.59 21.00
N LEU A 119 5.82 10.48 21.70
CA LEU A 119 7.15 9.88 21.69
C LEU A 119 7.39 9.12 20.37
N PHE A 120 8.67 8.81 20.08
CA PHE A 120 9.05 7.93 18.97
C PHE A 120 9.25 6.49 19.48
N ASP A 121 8.29 5.97 20.24
CA ASP A 121 8.34 4.59 20.75
C ASP A 121 7.09 3.79 20.34
N THR A 122 7.17 2.46 20.43
CA THR A 122 6.09 1.55 20.03
C THR A 122 4.86 1.58 20.93
N ALA A 123 4.90 2.32 22.05
CA ALA A 123 3.82 2.44 23.03
C ALA A 123 3.06 3.77 22.93
N SER A 124 3.65 4.77 22.28
CA SER A 124 3.08 6.09 22.03
C SER A 124 2.12 6.11 20.83
N GLY A 125 1.12 7.00 20.87
CA GLY A 125 -0.05 7.02 19.98
C GLY A 125 0.27 7.06 18.48
N SER A 126 -0.72 6.72 17.65
CA SER A 126 -0.57 6.45 16.22
C SER A 126 -0.26 7.68 15.32
N TRP A 127 0.17 8.80 15.88
CA TRP A 127 0.40 10.06 15.15
C TRP A 127 1.43 9.91 14.05
N ASN A 128 2.48 9.10 14.26
CA ASN A 128 3.52 8.84 13.28
C ASN A 128 2.99 8.01 12.09
N ASN A 129 2.07 7.08 12.34
CA ASN A 129 1.37 6.34 11.29
C ASN A 129 0.41 7.26 10.51
N CYS A 130 -0.32 8.13 11.21
CA CYS A 130 -1.18 9.14 10.60
C CYS A 130 -0.35 10.10 9.73
N PHE A 131 0.77 10.59 10.23
CA PHE A 131 1.69 11.46 9.49
C PHE A 131 2.27 10.77 8.25
N ALA A 132 2.71 9.52 8.38
CA ALA A 132 3.22 8.75 7.24
C ALA A 132 2.12 8.48 6.18
N ASN A 133 0.89 8.20 6.61
CA ASN A 133 -0.23 8.03 5.70
C ASN A 133 -0.59 9.34 5.00
N TRP A 134 -0.66 10.44 5.73
CA TRP A 134 -0.90 11.76 5.17
C TRP A 134 0.18 12.15 4.14
N LEU A 135 1.47 11.98 4.46
CA LEU A 135 2.56 12.20 3.49
C LEU A 135 2.42 11.32 2.24
N LYS A 136 1.93 10.09 2.38
CA LYS A 136 1.67 9.20 1.25
C LYS A 136 0.50 9.70 0.39
N GLU A 137 -0.57 10.18 1.02
CA GLU A 137 -1.76 10.72 0.34
C GLU A 137 -1.45 12.02 -0.40
N GLU A 138 -0.65 12.89 0.21
CA GLU A 138 -0.13 14.12 -0.41
C GLU A 138 0.96 13.86 -1.48
N GLY A 139 1.46 12.62 -1.58
CA GLY A 139 2.42 12.19 -2.59
C GLY A 139 3.90 12.36 -2.23
N PHE A 140 4.22 12.75 -1.00
CA PHE A 140 5.59 13.00 -0.53
C PHE A 140 6.42 11.74 -0.22
N LEU A 141 5.81 10.56 -0.13
CA LEU A 141 6.53 9.28 0.09
C LEU A 141 6.82 8.50 -1.20
N THR A 142 6.84 9.17 -2.35
CA THR A 142 7.15 8.56 -3.64
C THR A 142 8.65 8.20 -3.71
N PRO A 143 9.04 6.92 -3.91
CA PRO A 143 10.45 6.54 -3.99
C PRO A 143 11.14 7.12 -5.22
N LEU A 144 12.43 7.45 -5.08
CA LEU A 144 13.33 7.72 -6.20
C LEU A 144 13.69 6.42 -6.92
N SER A 145 12.81 5.94 -7.80
CA SER A 145 13.15 4.96 -8.82
C SER A 145 12.91 5.58 -10.19
N GLN A 146 13.92 5.40 -11.04
CA GLN A 146 14.09 5.84 -12.44
C GLN A 146 12.82 6.31 -13.17
N GLU A 147 12.93 7.52 -13.72
CA GLU A 147 12.12 8.09 -14.82
C GLU A 147 10.72 7.50 -15.00
N GLU A 148 9.74 8.06 -14.28
CA GLU A 148 8.48 8.51 -14.88
C GLU A 148 7.78 9.42 -13.87
N THR A 149 7.63 10.69 -14.25
CA THR A 149 6.97 11.74 -13.48
C THR A 149 5.52 11.34 -13.15
N PRO A 150 5.08 11.28 -11.88
CA PRO A 150 3.66 11.34 -11.58
C PRO A 150 3.31 12.80 -11.33
N ALA A 151 2.77 13.43 -12.37
CA ALA A 151 2.08 14.70 -12.28
C ALA A 151 1.07 14.70 -11.12
N LYS A 152 0.87 15.88 -10.52
CA LYS A 152 -0.35 16.22 -9.78
C LYS A 152 -1.55 15.53 -10.44
N LYS A 153 -2.37 14.80 -9.67
CA LYS A 153 -3.58 14.14 -10.17
C LYS A 153 -4.62 15.18 -10.58
N THR A 154 -4.39 15.83 -11.72
CA THR A 154 -5.38 16.53 -12.51
C THR A 154 -6.22 15.52 -13.27
N ALA A 155 -7.36 15.91 -13.82
CA ALA A 155 -8.14 15.08 -14.74
C ALA A 155 -7.27 14.56 -15.92
N GLU A 156 -6.27 15.34 -16.34
CA GLU A 156 -5.29 14.94 -17.35
C GLU A 156 -4.34 13.83 -16.86
N GLY A 157 -3.92 13.89 -15.59
CA GLY A 157 -3.15 12.81 -14.96
C GLY A 157 -3.89 11.47 -14.96
N TRP A 158 -5.18 11.48 -14.64
CA TRP A 158 -6.03 10.28 -14.75
C TRP A 158 -6.21 9.82 -16.19
N ALA A 159 -6.38 10.74 -17.13
CA ALA A 159 -6.49 10.41 -18.56
C ALA A 159 -5.19 9.77 -19.10
N ASN A 160 -4.02 10.30 -18.70
CA ASN A 160 -2.72 9.76 -19.09
C ASN A 160 -2.46 8.39 -18.45
N LEU A 161 -2.77 8.23 -17.17
CA LEU A 161 -2.65 6.94 -16.48
C LEU A 161 -3.60 5.90 -17.09
N LYS A 162 -4.83 6.29 -17.40
CA LYS A 162 -5.79 5.44 -18.11
C LYS A 162 -5.26 5.05 -19.48
N LYS A 163 -4.71 6.01 -20.25
CA LYS A 163 -4.10 5.75 -21.56
C LYS A 163 -2.92 4.79 -21.45
N TYR A 164 -2.09 4.91 -20.41
CA TYR A 164 -1.00 3.99 -20.14
C TYR A 164 -1.51 2.56 -19.88
N TYR A 165 -2.49 2.38 -18.98
CA TYR A 165 -3.09 1.09 -18.69
C TYR A 165 -3.85 0.49 -19.88
N ASP A 166 -4.54 1.32 -20.66
CA ASP A 166 -5.22 0.92 -21.89
C ASP A 166 -4.20 0.46 -22.93
N ASN A 167 -3.04 1.13 -23.03
CA ASN A 167 -1.97 0.74 -23.94
C ASN A 167 -1.33 -0.60 -23.56
N LEU A 168 -1.16 -0.88 -22.26
CA LEU A 168 -0.64 -2.17 -21.78
C LEU A 168 -1.45 -3.35 -22.31
N ILE A 169 -2.76 -3.22 -22.51
CA ILE A 169 -3.59 -4.29 -23.08
C ILE A 169 -3.09 -4.71 -24.47
N TYR A 170 -2.55 -3.78 -25.25
CA TYR A 170 -2.09 -4.03 -26.63
C TYR A 170 -0.59 -4.32 -26.72
N THR A 171 0.22 -3.79 -25.80
CA THR A 171 1.69 -3.85 -25.90
C THR A 171 2.34 -4.80 -24.91
N ASP A 172 1.76 -4.99 -23.73
CA ASP A 172 2.27 -5.84 -22.64
C ASP A 172 1.09 -6.32 -21.78
N TRP A 173 0.17 -7.07 -22.39
CA TRP A 173 -1.06 -7.52 -21.75
C TRP A 173 -0.87 -8.19 -20.37
N PRO A 174 0.12 -9.08 -20.17
CA PRO A 174 0.41 -9.67 -18.85
C PRO A 174 1.24 -8.75 -17.92
N TRP A 175 1.68 -7.59 -18.41
CA TRP A 175 2.51 -6.60 -17.73
C TRP A 175 3.87 -7.15 -17.24
N LEU A 176 4.61 -7.82 -18.13
CA LEU A 176 5.94 -8.40 -17.81
C LEU A 176 6.94 -7.34 -17.35
N SER A 177 6.79 -6.10 -17.80
CA SER A 177 7.66 -4.99 -17.41
C SER A 177 7.57 -4.62 -15.92
N LYS A 178 6.43 -4.88 -15.24
CA LYS A 178 6.18 -4.44 -13.86
C LYS A 178 7.23 -4.90 -12.85
N TYR A 179 7.67 -6.15 -12.95
CA TYR A 179 8.63 -6.74 -12.01
C TYR A 179 9.99 -7.04 -12.64
N LYS A 180 10.22 -6.63 -13.89
CA LYS A 180 11.46 -6.94 -14.63
C LYS A 180 12.72 -6.59 -13.84
N ASP A 181 12.83 -5.34 -13.38
CA ASP A 181 14.02 -4.88 -12.66
C ASP A 181 14.11 -5.45 -11.25
N ALA A 182 12.97 -5.62 -10.58
CA ALA A 182 12.91 -6.29 -9.28
C ALA A 182 13.35 -7.76 -9.37
N ASN A 183 12.98 -8.47 -10.44
CA ASN A 183 13.41 -9.83 -10.73
C ASN A 183 14.91 -9.86 -11.02
N ALA A 184 15.41 -8.96 -11.87
CA ALA A 184 16.84 -8.87 -12.18
C ALA A 184 17.68 -8.62 -10.92
N ASN A 185 17.25 -7.71 -10.05
CA ASN A 185 17.93 -7.40 -8.79
C ASN A 185 17.94 -8.59 -7.81
N LEU A 186 16.83 -9.34 -7.71
CA LEU A 186 16.77 -10.54 -6.87
C LEU A 186 17.63 -11.69 -7.41
N ILE A 187 17.77 -11.81 -8.73
CA ILE A 187 18.66 -12.79 -9.35
C ILE A 187 20.11 -12.39 -9.12
N ALA A 188 20.44 -11.10 -9.32
CA ALA A 188 21.78 -10.56 -9.13
C ALA A 188 22.25 -10.61 -7.67
N SER A 189 21.35 -10.49 -6.69
CA SER A 189 21.70 -10.59 -5.26
C SER A 189 22.21 -11.98 -4.85
N GLY A 190 22.02 -13.00 -5.70
CA GLY A 190 22.47 -14.37 -5.44
C GLY A 190 21.76 -15.04 -4.26
N GLN A 191 20.68 -14.45 -3.74
CA GLN A 191 19.94 -15.00 -2.62
C GLN A 191 19.24 -16.30 -3.04
N LYS A 192 19.69 -17.44 -2.50
CA LYS A 192 19.22 -18.78 -2.91
C LYS A 192 18.32 -19.47 -1.88
N GLU A 193 18.41 -19.12 -0.60
CA GLU A 193 17.77 -19.90 0.45
C GLU A 193 16.29 -19.58 0.66
N ASN A 194 15.48 -20.64 0.72
CA ASN A 194 14.08 -20.66 1.17
C ASN A 194 13.16 -19.61 0.52
N LYS A 195 13.44 -19.19 -0.72
CA LYS A 195 12.60 -18.26 -1.47
C LYS A 195 11.19 -18.83 -1.63
N VAL A 196 10.21 -18.07 -1.17
CA VAL A 196 8.78 -18.33 -1.40
C VAL A 196 8.22 -17.17 -2.20
N VAL A 197 7.61 -17.46 -3.35
CA VAL A 197 6.95 -16.45 -4.17
C VAL A 197 5.45 -16.49 -3.90
N PHE A 198 4.86 -15.32 -3.67
CA PHE A 198 3.41 -15.13 -3.58
C PHE A 198 2.92 -14.54 -4.90
N LEU A 199 2.26 -15.36 -5.71
CA LEU A 199 1.68 -14.96 -6.98
C LEU A 199 0.19 -14.66 -6.79
N GLY A 200 -0.25 -13.48 -7.25
CA GLY A 200 -1.67 -13.16 -7.23
C GLY A 200 -2.04 -11.83 -7.86
N ASN A 201 -3.20 -11.34 -7.46
CA ASN A 201 -3.79 -10.09 -7.95
C ASN A 201 -3.61 -8.93 -6.93
N SER A 202 -4.54 -7.98 -6.92
CA SER A 202 -4.60 -6.86 -5.98
C SER A 202 -4.57 -7.29 -4.52
N ILE A 203 -5.16 -8.45 -4.16
CA ILE A 203 -5.12 -8.94 -2.78
C ILE A 203 -3.68 -9.25 -2.35
N THR A 204 -2.87 -9.79 -3.26
CA THR A 204 -1.45 -10.09 -2.97
C THR A 204 -0.59 -8.83 -3.05
N GLU A 205 -0.86 -7.94 -4.00
CA GLU A 205 -0.14 -6.66 -4.12
C GLU A 205 -0.37 -5.79 -2.88
N ASN A 206 -1.63 -5.63 -2.48
CA ASN A 206 -2.00 -4.83 -1.32
C ASN A 206 -1.45 -5.42 -0.02
N TRP A 207 -1.27 -6.74 0.07
CA TRP A 207 -0.65 -7.34 1.25
C TRP A 207 0.77 -6.82 1.45
N TYR A 208 1.57 -6.78 0.38
CA TYR A 208 2.92 -6.21 0.46
C TYR A 208 2.87 -4.71 0.80
N ASN A 209 1.92 -3.97 0.22
CA ASN A 209 1.79 -2.53 0.47
C ASN A 209 1.31 -2.20 1.90
N ILE A 210 0.53 -3.07 2.54
CA ILE A 210 -0.06 -2.88 3.87
C ILE A 210 0.82 -3.47 4.98
N ASP A 211 1.40 -4.66 4.76
CA ASP A 211 2.34 -5.30 5.71
C ASP A 211 3.58 -5.83 4.98
N SER A 212 4.40 -4.92 4.47
CA SER A 212 5.70 -5.30 3.85
C SER A 212 6.62 -6.04 4.82
N ALA A 213 6.44 -5.84 6.14
CA ALA A 213 7.24 -6.52 7.14
C ALA A 213 6.96 -8.03 7.16
N PHE A 214 5.74 -8.48 6.83
CA PHE A 214 5.43 -9.91 6.67
C PHE A 214 6.29 -10.56 5.59
N PHE A 215 6.47 -9.88 4.46
CA PHE A 215 7.29 -10.42 3.37
C PHE A 215 8.78 -10.37 3.72
N LYS A 216 9.27 -9.22 4.20
CA LYS A 216 10.68 -9.02 4.52
C LYS A 216 11.18 -9.97 5.61
N ARG A 217 10.44 -10.09 6.73
CA ARG A 217 10.87 -10.92 7.89
C ARG A 217 10.92 -12.41 7.60
N ASN A 218 10.14 -12.88 6.63
CA ASN A 218 10.08 -14.29 6.25
C ASN A 218 10.84 -14.60 4.95
N ASN A 219 11.50 -13.61 4.35
CA ASN A 219 12.14 -13.73 3.04
C ASN A 219 11.18 -14.19 1.92
N TYR A 220 9.96 -13.64 1.93
CA TYR A 220 8.96 -13.89 0.90
C TYR A 220 9.01 -12.82 -0.19
N ILE A 221 8.67 -13.22 -1.41
CA ILE A 221 8.70 -12.36 -2.59
C ILE A 221 7.25 -12.15 -3.07
N GLY A 222 6.76 -10.92 -2.99
CA GLY A 222 5.44 -10.56 -3.51
C GLY A 222 5.46 -10.32 -5.03
N ARG A 223 4.60 -11.03 -5.76
CA ARG A 223 4.38 -10.88 -7.21
C ARG A 223 2.89 -10.73 -7.52
N GLY A 224 2.24 -9.84 -6.76
CA GLY A 224 0.85 -9.45 -6.94
C GLY A 224 0.70 -8.31 -7.95
N ILE A 225 -0.26 -8.40 -8.87
CA ILE A 225 -0.56 -7.28 -9.78
C ILE A 225 -2.06 -7.00 -9.79
N GLY A 226 -2.44 -5.79 -9.42
CA GLY A 226 -3.80 -5.30 -9.32
C GLY A 226 -4.60 -5.54 -10.60
N GLY A 227 -5.86 -5.95 -10.43
CA GLY A 227 -6.78 -6.19 -11.53
C GLY A 227 -6.50 -7.43 -12.40
N GLN A 228 -5.37 -8.13 -12.22
CA GLN A 228 -5.05 -9.26 -13.10
C GLN A 228 -5.90 -10.50 -12.90
N VAL A 229 -6.24 -11.15 -14.02
CA VAL A 229 -6.93 -12.44 -14.12
C VAL A 229 -5.92 -13.61 -14.19
N SER A 230 -6.38 -14.84 -13.98
CA SER A 230 -5.54 -16.05 -14.00
C SER A 230 -4.76 -16.23 -15.32
N GLY A 231 -5.35 -15.83 -16.46
CA GLY A 231 -4.67 -15.89 -17.76
C GLY A 231 -3.43 -14.99 -17.83
N GLN A 232 -3.48 -13.80 -17.26
CA GLN A 232 -2.31 -12.90 -17.19
C GLN A 232 -1.25 -13.47 -16.25
N MET A 233 -1.67 -14.02 -15.11
CA MET A 233 -0.77 -14.69 -14.16
C MET A 233 -0.07 -15.89 -14.78
N LEU A 234 -0.77 -16.69 -15.59
CA LEU A 234 -0.20 -17.82 -16.32
C LEU A 234 0.88 -17.37 -17.31
N VAL A 235 0.63 -16.32 -18.09
CA VAL A 235 1.62 -15.80 -19.05
C VAL A 235 2.89 -15.30 -18.34
N ARG A 236 2.75 -14.54 -17.24
CA ARG A 236 3.91 -14.03 -16.49
C ARG A 236 4.54 -15.03 -15.52
N PHE A 237 3.99 -16.24 -15.41
CA PHE A 237 4.44 -17.25 -14.45
C PHE A 237 5.93 -17.60 -14.62
N ARG A 238 6.42 -17.60 -15.86
CA ARG A 238 7.84 -17.84 -16.14
C ARG A 238 8.73 -16.75 -15.51
N GLU A 239 8.45 -15.49 -15.80
CA GLU A 239 9.27 -14.37 -15.35
C GLU A 239 9.17 -14.15 -13.84
N ASP A 240 7.95 -14.20 -13.30
CA ASP A 240 7.69 -13.82 -11.91
C ASP A 240 7.76 -14.99 -10.93
N VAL A 241 7.89 -16.23 -11.40
CA VAL A 241 7.99 -17.41 -10.53
C VAL A 241 9.17 -18.29 -10.95
N ILE A 242 9.14 -18.86 -12.15
CA ILE A 242 10.11 -19.90 -12.55
C ILE A 242 11.55 -19.37 -12.52
N ASN A 243 11.79 -18.22 -13.15
CA ASN A 243 13.13 -17.62 -13.28
C ASN A 243 13.70 -17.15 -11.93
N LEU A 244 12.87 -17.04 -10.88
CA LEU A 244 13.31 -16.70 -9.53
C LEU A 244 13.79 -17.92 -8.73
N HIS A 245 13.56 -19.14 -9.25
CA HIS A 245 13.88 -20.43 -8.63
C HIS A 245 13.46 -20.54 -7.15
N PRO A 246 12.18 -20.28 -6.81
CA PRO A 246 11.72 -20.43 -5.44
C PRO A 246 11.57 -21.91 -5.06
N LYS A 247 11.62 -22.21 -3.75
CA LYS A 247 11.24 -23.54 -3.25
C LYS A 247 9.72 -23.74 -3.33
N ILE A 248 8.96 -22.67 -3.10
CA ILE A 248 7.50 -22.68 -3.01
C ILE A 248 6.91 -21.51 -3.80
N VAL A 249 5.80 -21.76 -4.47
CA VAL A 249 4.91 -20.71 -4.96
C VAL A 249 3.54 -20.82 -4.29
N VAL A 250 3.09 -19.73 -3.69
CA VAL A 250 1.73 -19.57 -3.16
C VAL A 250 0.90 -18.89 -4.23
N ILE A 251 -0.22 -19.50 -4.64
CA ILE A 251 -1.07 -19.01 -5.74
C ILE A 251 -2.44 -18.64 -5.19
N LEU A 252 -2.78 -17.35 -5.26
CA LEU A 252 -4.11 -16.80 -4.98
C LEU A 252 -4.63 -16.07 -6.23
N ALA A 253 -5.51 -16.74 -6.97
CA ALA A 253 -6.03 -16.28 -8.27
C ALA A 253 -7.51 -16.66 -8.45
N GLY A 254 -8.24 -15.91 -9.27
CA GLY A 254 -9.64 -16.20 -9.61
C GLY A 254 -10.62 -15.05 -9.33
N THR A 255 -10.31 -14.14 -8.39
CA THR A 255 -11.22 -13.02 -8.05
C THR A 255 -11.58 -12.16 -9.26
N ASN A 256 -10.57 -11.78 -10.06
CA ASN A 256 -10.76 -10.88 -11.20
C ASN A 256 -11.29 -11.60 -12.45
N ASP A 257 -11.08 -12.92 -12.54
CA ASP A 257 -11.71 -13.77 -13.55
C ASP A 257 -13.23 -13.75 -13.34
N ILE A 258 -13.67 -13.94 -12.09
CA ILE A 258 -15.08 -13.90 -11.68
C ILE A 258 -15.65 -12.49 -11.83
N ALA A 259 -14.83 -11.46 -11.65
CA ALA A 259 -15.19 -10.06 -11.89
C ALA A 259 -15.15 -9.64 -13.38
N GLU A 260 -14.80 -10.57 -14.29
CA GLU A 260 -14.77 -10.34 -15.74
C GLU A 260 -13.85 -9.18 -16.17
N ASN A 261 -12.77 -8.91 -15.42
CA ASN A 261 -11.86 -7.78 -15.69
C ASN A 261 -11.19 -7.82 -17.08
N ARG A 262 -11.17 -8.98 -17.74
CA ARG A 262 -10.69 -9.19 -19.11
C ARG A 262 -11.74 -9.85 -20.02
N GLY A 263 -13.01 -9.62 -19.68
CA GLY A 263 -14.15 -10.21 -20.34
C GLY A 263 -14.60 -11.52 -19.69
N PRO A 264 -15.73 -12.08 -20.18
CA PRO A 264 -16.31 -13.30 -19.64
C PRO A 264 -15.37 -14.49 -19.77
N ILE A 265 -15.30 -15.30 -18.72
CA ILE A 265 -14.55 -16.56 -18.68
C ILE A 265 -15.35 -17.58 -17.89
N THR A 266 -15.31 -18.85 -18.30
CA THR A 266 -15.90 -19.94 -17.53
C THR A 266 -15.06 -20.24 -16.29
N ILE A 267 -15.70 -20.74 -15.24
CA ILE A 267 -14.99 -21.13 -14.01
C ILE A 267 -13.98 -22.25 -14.31
N GLU A 268 -14.30 -23.13 -15.25
CA GLU A 268 -13.44 -24.22 -15.72
C GLU A 268 -12.19 -23.70 -16.42
N ASN A 269 -12.28 -22.63 -17.22
CA ASN A 269 -11.12 -22.04 -17.87
C ASN A 269 -10.23 -21.29 -16.85
N SER A 270 -10.82 -20.58 -15.88
CA SER A 270 -10.06 -19.96 -14.79
C SER A 270 -9.33 -21.02 -13.95
N PHE A 271 -10.03 -22.11 -13.60
CA PHE A 271 -9.44 -23.29 -12.95
C PHE A 271 -8.31 -23.89 -13.80
N GLY A 272 -8.52 -24.06 -15.11
CA GLY A 272 -7.52 -24.57 -16.04
C GLY A 272 -6.23 -23.75 -16.05
N ASN A 273 -6.33 -22.41 -16.07
CA ASN A 273 -5.15 -21.55 -15.96
C ASN A 273 -4.36 -21.77 -14.65
N ILE A 274 -5.08 -21.94 -13.54
CA ILE A 274 -4.46 -22.20 -12.23
C ILE A 274 -3.80 -23.59 -12.20
N VAL A 275 -4.44 -24.60 -12.78
CA VAL A 275 -3.87 -25.95 -12.95
C VAL A 275 -2.60 -25.90 -13.79
N SER A 276 -2.58 -25.17 -14.91
CA SER A 276 -1.39 -24.99 -15.73
C SER A 276 -0.24 -24.35 -14.96
N MET A 277 -0.50 -23.34 -14.12
CA MET A 277 0.53 -22.77 -13.24
C MET A 277 1.09 -23.78 -12.23
N VAL A 278 0.23 -24.65 -11.67
CA VAL A 278 0.67 -25.74 -10.79
C VAL A 278 1.56 -26.74 -11.53
N GLU A 279 1.17 -27.15 -12.73
CA GLU A 279 1.95 -28.07 -13.56
C GLU A 279 3.31 -27.48 -13.92
N LEU A 280 3.34 -26.21 -14.36
CA LEU A 280 4.56 -25.45 -14.62
C LEU A 280 5.46 -25.34 -13.39
N ALA A 281 4.89 -25.13 -12.20
CA ALA A 281 5.66 -25.11 -10.96
C ALA A 281 6.36 -26.46 -10.73
N ARG A 282 5.60 -27.56 -10.84
CA ARG A 282 6.08 -28.91 -10.55
C ARG A 282 7.19 -29.36 -11.49
N VAL A 283 7.05 -29.14 -12.79
CA VAL A 283 8.08 -29.53 -13.77
C VAL A 283 9.38 -28.73 -13.58
N ASN A 284 9.33 -27.58 -12.90
CA ASN A 284 10.49 -26.78 -12.52
C ASN A 284 10.96 -27.03 -11.08
N GLY A 285 10.46 -28.08 -10.40
CA GLY A 285 10.86 -28.43 -9.03
C GLY A 285 10.35 -27.47 -7.95
N ILE A 286 9.36 -26.63 -8.27
CA ILE A 286 8.77 -25.65 -7.36
C ILE A 286 7.53 -26.28 -6.71
N LYS A 287 7.44 -26.27 -5.38
CA LYS A 287 6.27 -26.79 -4.65
C LYS A 287 5.12 -25.78 -4.70
N PRO A 288 3.98 -26.08 -5.33
CA PRO A 288 2.83 -25.17 -5.33
C PRO A 288 2.06 -25.28 -4.01
N ILE A 289 1.48 -24.16 -3.59
CA ILE A 289 0.44 -24.05 -2.55
C ILE A 289 -0.73 -23.31 -3.17
N LEU A 290 -1.92 -23.90 -3.13
CA LEU A 290 -3.14 -23.29 -3.64
C LEU A 290 -3.89 -22.60 -2.50
N CYS A 291 -4.38 -21.39 -2.75
CA CYS A 291 -5.23 -20.66 -1.83
C CYS A 291 -6.67 -20.63 -2.35
N SER A 292 -7.64 -20.70 -1.44
CA SER A 292 -9.02 -20.36 -1.77
C SER A 292 -9.13 -18.89 -2.19
N VAL A 293 -9.90 -18.61 -3.24
CA VAL A 293 -10.40 -17.27 -3.54
C VAL A 293 -11.16 -16.74 -2.32
N LEU A 294 -10.89 -15.50 -1.93
CA LEU A 294 -11.54 -14.87 -0.78
C LEU A 294 -13.05 -14.70 -1.02
N PRO A 295 -13.86 -14.63 0.04
CA PRO A 295 -15.28 -14.35 -0.07
C PRO A 295 -15.51 -12.94 -0.62
N ALA A 296 -16.50 -12.77 -1.48
CA ALA A 296 -16.95 -11.48 -1.98
C ALA A 296 -18.45 -11.56 -2.25
N SER A 297 -19.21 -10.58 -1.77
CA SER A 297 -20.65 -10.49 -2.02
C SER A 297 -20.98 -9.72 -3.31
N ASP A 298 -20.08 -8.82 -3.72
CA ASP A 298 -20.18 -8.03 -4.95
C ASP A 298 -18.81 -7.44 -5.31
N PHE A 299 -18.66 -6.89 -6.51
CA PHE A 299 -17.49 -6.13 -6.92
C PHE A 299 -17.87 -4.66 -7.13
N PRO A 300 -17.37 -3.70 -6.31
CA PRO A 300 -17.69 -2.28 -6.45
C PRO A 300 -17.37 -1.66 -7.82
N TRP A 301 -16.44 -2.26 -8.56
CA TRP A 301 -16.08 -1.82 -9.91
C TRP A 301 -16.85 -2.57 -11.02
N HIS A 302 -17.60 -3.62 -10.67
CA HIS A 302 -18.45 -4.38 -11.60
C HIS A 302 -19.60 -5.06 -10.85
N HIS A 303 -20.62 -4.27 -10.53
CA HIS A 303 -21.79 -4.74 -9.79
C HIS A 303 -22.61 -5.80 -10.53
N GLY A 304 -23.34 -6.62 -9.76
CA GLY A 304 -24.41 -7.49 -10.28
C GLY A 304 -23.95 -8.84 -10.84
N LEU A 305 -22.67 -9.21 -10.66
CA LEU A 305 -22.11 -10.46 -11.18
C LEU A 305 -22.43 -11.70 -10.33
N ASN A 306 -23.05 -11.51 -9.16
CA ASN A 306 -23.34 -12.53 -8.16
C ASN A 306 -22.14 -13.48 -7.92
N PRO A 307 -21.03 -12.97 -7.36
CA PRO A 307 -19.76 -13.69 -7.35
C PRO A 307 -19.71 -14.88 -6.38
N ALA A 308 -20.50 -14.87 -5.31
CA ALA A 308 -20.43 -15.87 -4.24
C ALA A 308 -20.55 -17.34 -4.74
N PRO A 309 -21.58 -17.73 -5.52
CA PRO A 309 -21.67 -19.09 -6.06
C PRO A 309 -20.48 -19.48 -6.95
N LYS A 310 -19.99 -18.55 -7.77
CA LYS A 310 -18.83 -18.75 -8.65
C LYS A 310 -17.54 -18.97 -7.84
N ILE A 311 -17.34 -18.20 -6.77
CA ILE A 311 -16.21 -18.33 -5.83
C ILE A 311 -16.27 -19.70 -5.14
N ILE A 312 -17.43 -20.10 -4.64
CA ILE A 312 -17.63 -21.40 -3.98
C ILE A 312 -17.33 -22.55 -4.94
N GLN A 313 -17.83 -22.47 -6.18
CA GLN A 313 -17.56 -23.47 -7.22
C GLN A 313 -16.06 -23.58 -7.52
N LEU A 314 -15.38 -22.47 -7.79
CA LEU A 314 -13.95 -22.47 -8.08
C LEU A 314 -13.13 -23.01 -6.88
N ASN A 315 -13.45 -22.58 -5.67
CA ASN A 315 -12.79 -23.05 -4.45
C ASN A 315 -12.95 -24.56 -4.24
N LYS A 316 -14.13 -25.10 -4.52
CA LYS A 316 -14.37 -26.56 -4.48
C LYS A 316 -13.46 -27.29 -5.47
N MET A 317 -13.41 -26.84 -6.72
CA MET A 317 -12.56 -27.45 -7.76
C MET A 317 -11.08 -27.39 -7.38
N LEU A 318 -10.61 -26.24 -6.88
CA LEU A 318 -9.23 -26.07 -6.42
C LEU A 318 -8.87 -26.99 -5.25
N LYS A 319 -9.78 -27.13 -4.26
CA LYS A 319 -9.58 -28.00 -3.11
C LYS A 319 -9.55 -29.48 -3.50
N GLU A 320 -10.46 -29.92 -4.36
CA GLU A 320 -10.50 -31.29 -4.88
C GLU A 320 -9.24 -31.62 -5.68
N TYR A 321 -8.82 -30.71 -6.57
CA TYR A 321 -7.60 -30.85 -7.34
C TYR A 321 -6.37 -30.89 -6.43
N ALA A 322 -6.28 -30.02 -5.42
CA ALA A 322 -5.19 -30.00 -4.47
C ALA A 322 -5.08 -31.33 -3.71
N ASN A 323 -6.21 -31.85 -3.21
CA ASN A 323 -6.28 -33.12 -2.50
C ASN A 323 -5.84 -34.30 -3.39
N LYS A 324 -6.40 -34.40 -4.60
CA LYS A 324 -6.06 -35.46 -5.57
C LYS A 324 -4.58 -35.47 -5.92
N ASN A 325 -3.95 -34.30 -5.91
CA ASN A 325 -2.56 -34.12 -6.32
C ASN A 325 -1.59 -33.97 -5.15
N HIS A 326 -2.02 -34.12 -3.89
CA HIS A 326 -1.18 -33.89 -2.70
C HIS A 326 -0.53 -32.50 -2.65
N ILE A 327 -1.28 -31.46 -3.01
CA ILE A 327 -0.89 -30.05 -2.94
C ILE A 327 -1.49 -29.46 -1.66
N SER A 328 -0.73 -28.64 -0.93
CA SER A 328 -1.27 -27.89 0.21
C SER A 328 -2.35 -26.90 -0.26
N TYR A 329 -3.51 -26.94 0.39
CA TYR A 329 -4.61 -26.00 0.17
C TYR A 329 -4.82 -25.12 1.40
N VAL A 330 -4.78 -23.80 1.21
CA VAL A 330 -5.02 -22.80 2.26
C VAL A 330 -6.43 -22.25 2.12
N ASP A 331 -7.28 -22.55 3.10
CA ASP A 331 -8.69 -22.17 3.13
C ASP A 331 -8.90 -20.81 3.83
N TYR A 332 -8.59 -19.74 3.11
CA TYR A 332 -8.93 -18.37 3.54
C TYR A 332 -10.43 -18.12 3.53
N TRP A 333 -11.17 -18.71 2.59
CA TRP A 333 -12.60 -18.46 2.41
C TRP A 333 -13.37 -18.78 3.68
N SER A 334 -13.18 -19.99 4.22
CA SER A 334 -13.84 -20.42 5.45
C SER A 334 -13.45 -19.56 6.65
N ALA A 335 -12.20 -19.08 6.69
CA ALA A 335 -11.72 -18.22 7.77
C ALA A 335 -12.29 -16.79 7.70
N MET A 336 -12.67 -16.32 6.51
CA MET A 336 -12.94 -14.91 6.23
C MET A 336 -14.41 -14.57 5.92
N VAL A 337 -15.27 -15.56 5.70
CA VAL A 337 -16.67 -15.37 5.28
C VAL A 337 -17.56 -14.80 6.39
N ASN A 338 -18.50 -13.93 6.02
CA ASN A 338 -19.40 -13.21 6.93
C ASN A 338 -20.74 -13.93 7.23
N GLY A 339 -20.89 -15.17 6.79
CA GLY A 339 -22.14 -15.94 6.89
C GLY A 339 -23.18 -15.64 5.81
N LYS A 340 -22.88 -14.70 4.90
CA LYS A 340 -23.64 -14.37 3.69
C LYS A 340 -22.75 -14.37 2.45
N ASP A 341 -21.78 -15.30 2.44
CA ASP A 341 -20.80 -15.53 1.36
C ASP A 341 -19.89 -14.34 0.98
N GLY A 342 -19.98 -13.21 1.69
CA GLY A 342 -19.11 -12.05 1.54
C GLY A 342 -17.99 -11.99 2.56
N LEU A 343 -17.03 -11.09 2.36
CA LEU A 343 -15.97 -10.81 3.32
C LEU A 343 -16.55 -10.15 4.58
N LYS A 344 -16.01 -10.45 5.77
CA LYS A 344 -16.40 -9.71 6.99
C LYS A 344 -16.00 -8.25 6.85
N ALA A 345 -16.96 -7.33 7.03
CA ALA A 345 -16.75 -5.90 6.86
C ALA A 345 -15.55 -5.35 7.66
N LYS A 346 -15.37 -5.78 8.92
CA LYS A 346 -14.22 -5.39 9.76
C LYS A 346 -12.85 -5.78 9.20
N TRP A 347 -12.82 -6.69 8.22
CA TRP A 347 -11.61 -7.20 7.58
C TRP A 347 -11.44 -6.67 6.15
N ALA A 348 -12.41 -5.92 5.62
CA ALA A 348 -12.38 -5.37 4.28
C ALA A 348 -12.00 -3.89 4.31
N GLN A 349 -11.03 -3.48 3.48
CA GLN A 349 -10.63 -2.09 3.28
C GLN A 349 -11.68 -1.31 2.49
N ASP A 350 -12.26 -1.95 1.48
CA ASP A 350 -13.29 -1.39 0.61
C ASP A 350 -14.71 -1.78 1.03
N GLY A 351 -14.85 -2.62 2.07
CA GLY A 351 -16.12 -3.19 2.51
C GLY A 351 -16.55 -4.46 1.76
N PHE A 352 -15.83 -4.88 0.71
CA PHE A 352 -16.28 -5.94 -0.20
C PHE A 352 -15.25 -7.03 -0.47
N VAL A 353 -14.03 -6.68 -0.93
CA VAL A 353 -13.12 -7.62 -1.60
C VAL A 353 -11.71 -7.59 -1.01
N HIS A 354 -11.16 -6.39 -0.78
CA HIS A 354 -9.75 -6.24 -0.43
C HIS A 354 -9.55 -6.28 1.08
N PRO A 355 -8.71 -7.18 1.62
CA PRO A 355 -8.44 -7.18 3.05
C PRO A 355 -7.76 -5.89 3.52
N ASN A 356 -8.13 -5.42 4.70
CA ASN A 356 -7.34 -4.45 5.47
C ASN A 356 -6.27 -5.19 6.30
N LEU A 357 -5.48 -4.46 7.11
CA LEU A 357 -4.43 -5.08 7.94
C LEU A 357 -4.98 -6.20 8.85
N ILE A 358 -6.14 -5.99 9.47
CA ILE A 358 -6.76 -6.99 10.36
C ILE A 358 -7.13 -8.25 9.56
N GLY A 359 -7.66 -8.08 8.34
CA GLY A 359 -7.94 -9.18 7.43
C GLY A 359 -6.68 -9.96 7.05
N TYR A 360 -5.59 -9.28 6.70
CA TYR A 360 -4.32 -9.95 6.42
C TYR A 360 -3.77 -10.71 7.62
N LYS A 361 -3.93 -10.20 8.85
CA LYS A 361 -3.53 -10.92 10.07
C LYS A 361 -4.31 -12.22 10.30
N VAL A 362 -5.50 -12.39 9.71
CA VAL A 362 -6.21 -13.68 9.69
C VAL A 362 -5.57 -14.64 8.68
N MET A 363 -5.09 -14.13 7.55
CA MET A 363 -4.49 -14.93 6.46
C MET A 363 -3.07 -15.41 6.80
N GLU A 364 -2.24 -14.56 7.43
CA GLU A 364 -0.83 -14.85 7.74
C GLU A 364 -0.57 -16.22 8.40
N PRO A 365 -1.22 -16.59 9.53
CA PRO A 365 -0.93 -17.85 10.19
C PRO A 365 -1.32 -19.07 9.34
N LEU A 366 -2.37 -18.96 8.52
CA LEU A 366 -2.86 -20.06 7.68
C LEU A 366 -1.85 -20.40 6.59
N VAL A 367 -1.34 -19.38 5.88
CA VAL A 367 -0.36 -19.60 4.82
C VAL A 367 1.00 -19.97 5.37
N LYS A 368 1.41 -19.38 6.50
CA LYS A 368 2.67 -19.72 7.15
C LYS A 368 2.69 -21.20 7.56
N ALA A 369 1.61 -21.72 8.14
CA ALA A 369 1.51 -23.13 8.48
C ALA A 369 1.66 -24.05 7.25
N ALA A 370 1.06 -23.67 6.11
CA ALA A 370 1.19 -24.43 4.86
C ALA A 370 2.61 -24.37 4.28
N ILE A 371 3.26 -23.19 4.33
CA ILE A 371 4.65 -23.00 3.90
C ILE A 371 5.61 -23.82 4.77
N ASP A 372 5.48 -23.71 6.10
CA ASP A 372 6.33 -24.44 7.05
C ASP A 372 6.21 -25.95 6.86
N LYS A 373 5.01 -26.45 6.55
CA LYS A 373 4.79 -27.86 6.21
C LYS A 373 5.44 -28.26 4.89
N ALA A 374 5.45 -27.38 3.88
CA ALA A 374 6.03 -27.66 2.57
C ALA A 374 7.56 -27.49 2.53
N LEU A 375 8.16 -26.77 3.48
CA LEU A 375 9.61 -26.62 3.61
C LEU A 375 10.28 -27.77 4.37
N LYS A 376 9.52 -28.49 5.21
CA LYS A 376 9.91 -29.80 5.72
C LYS A 376 9.93 -30.82 4.59
#